data_AF-W1YBH6-F1
#
_entry.id   AF-W1YBH6-F1
#
_cell.length_a   1.000
_cell.length_b   1.000
_cell.length_c   1.000
_cell.angle_alpha   90.00
_cell.angle_beta   90.00
_cell.angle_gamma   90.00
#
_symmetry.space_group_name_H-M   'P 1'
#
loop_
_entity.id
_entity.type
_entity.pdbx_description
1 polymer ?
#
loop_
_entity_poly.entity_id
_entity_poly.type
_entity_poly.pdbx_seq_one_letter_code
_entity_poly.pdbx_strand_id
1 'polypeptide(L)'
;TVSCAEGDTGYVYAELLEFSVKSSSVETMPDLPLKVMMNVGNPDRAFDFACLPNEGVGLARLEFIINRMIGVHPRALLEFADQDPPLQNEIR
;
A
#
# COMPACT_ATOMS: atom_id res chain seq x y z
N THR A 1 12.48 24.11 10.45
CA THR A 1 12.47 23.09 9.37
C THR A 1 11.27 22.18 9.52
N VAL A 2 10.57 21.87 8.42
CA VAL A 2 9.47 20.89 8.42
C VAL A 2 10.03 19.54 8.00
N SER A 3 9.84 18.51 8.82
CA SER A 3 10.21 17.13 8.50
C SER A 3 8.97 16.28 8.26
N CYS A 4 8.91 15.66 7.08
CA CYS A 4 7.90 14.68 6.71
C CYS A 4 8.50 13.24 6.64
N ALA A 5 9.66 13.02 7.28
CA ALA A 5 10.36 11.74 7.19
C ALA A 5 9.71 10.61 8.03
N GLU A 6 8.87 10.97 9.00
CA GLU A 6 8.23 10.04 9.95
C GLU A 6 6.88 9.51 9.44
N GLY A 7 6.71 9.43 8.12
CA GLY A 7 5.48 8.96 7.47
C GLY A 7 4.33 9.94 7.66
N ASP A 8 3.26 9.51 8.33
CA ASP A 8 2.00 10.26 8.44
C ASP A 8 2.06 11.41 9.46
N THR A 9 3.11 11.47 10.29
CA THR A 9 3.30 12.51 11.31
C THR A 9 4.40 13.48 10.88
N GLY A 10 4.04 14.74 10.69
CA GLY A 10 5.00 15.81 10.38
C GLY A 10 5.50 16.52 11.65
N TYR A 11 6.80 16.80 11.71
CA TYR A 11 7.42 17.55 12.80
C TYR A 11 7.87 18.94 12.34
N VAL A 12 7.60 19.95 13.15
CA VAL A 12 8.07 21.33 12.93
C VAL A 12 9.15 21.65 13.96
N TYR A 13 10.39 21.75 13.48
CA TYR A 13 11.53 22.14 14.30
C TYR A 13 11.70 23.66 14.25
N ALA A 14 12.01 24.24 15.41
CA ALA A 14 12.52 25.61 15.48
C ALA A 14 13.90 25.64 14.79
N GLU A 15 14.12 26.66 13.95
CA GLU A 15 15.35 26.89 13.19
C GLU A 15 15.57 25.99 11.97
N LEU A 16 16.62 26.29 11.21
CA LEU A 16 16.97 25.65 9.95
C LEU A 16 17.96 24.51 10.20
N LEU A 17 17.49 23.28 10.18
CA LEU A 17 18.34 22.08 10.29
C LEU A 17 19.10 21.83 8.98
N GLU A 18 20.37 21.45 9.08
CA GLU A 18 21.16 20.96 7.94
C GLU A 18 20.63 19.61 7.47
N PHE A 19 20.52 19.43 6.15
CA PHE A 19 20.16 18.17 5.53
C PHE A 19 21.06 17.90 4.31
N SER A 20 21.32 16.63 4.03
CA SER A 20 22.01 16.21 2.80
C SER A 20 21.04 15.40 1.95
N VAL A 21 20.90 15.77 0.67
CA VAL A 21 20.14 14.97 -0.30
C VAL A 21 21.11 14.05 -1.01
N LYS A 22 20.88 12.74 -0.92
CA LYS A 22 21.57 11.75 -1.76
C LYS A 22 20.59 11.28 -2.82
N SER A 23 20.81 11.66 -4.07
CA SER A 23 20.13 11.06 -5.21
C SER A 23 20.95 9.87 -5.71
N SER A 24 20.29 8.73 -5.91
CA SER A 24 20.86 7.60 -6.64
C SER A 24 20.14 7.51 -7.98
N SER A 25 20.87 7.62 -9.08
CA SER A 25 20.35 7.38 -10.42
C SER A 25 20.18 5.87 -10.63
N VAL A 26 19.04 5.47 -11.17
CA VAL A 26 18.75 4.06 -11.52
C VAL A 26 18.88 3.83 -13.03
N GLU A 27 19.48 4.78 -13.76
CA GLU A 27 19.60 4.76 -15.23
C GLU A 27 20.55 3.68 -15.76
N THR A 28 21.38 3.09 -14.89
CA THR A 28 22.38 2.06 -15.26
C THR A 28 22.16 0.75 -14.51
N MET A 29 20.94 0.20 -14.60
CA MET A 29 20.67 -1.20 -14.26
C MET A 29 21.13 -2.09 -15.43
N PRO A 30 21.93 -3.14 -15.19
CA PRO A 30 22.27 -4.11 -16.24
C PRO A 30 21.02 -4.90 -16.65
N ASP A 31 20.96 -5.31 -17.92
CA ASP A 31 19.92 -6.23 -18.39
C ASP A 31 20.03 -7.56 -17.63
N LEU A 32 18.94 -7.95 -16.96
CA LEU A 32 18.86 -9.21 -16.24
C LEU A 32 18.19 -10.26 -17.14
N PRO A 33 18.62 -11.53 -17.09
CA PRO A 33 17.98 -12.62 -17.81
C PRO A 33 16.61 -13.01 -17.21
N LEU A 34 16.18 -12.32 -16.15
CA LEU A 34 14.97 -12.62 -15.38
C LEU A 34 14.20 -11.33 -15.08
N LYS A 35 12.88 -11.47 -14.98
CA LYS A 35 11.99 -10.37 -14.63
C LYS A 35 11.94 -10.18 -13.12
N VAL A 36 12.29 -8.98 -12.66
CA VAL A 36 12.13 -8.60 -11.25
C VAL A 36 10.70 -8.12 -11.02
N MET A 37 9.93 -8.88 -10.26
CA MET A 37 8.52 -8.57 -9.97
C MET A 37 8.31 -8.29 -8.48
N MET A 38 7.26 -7.55 -8.15
CA MET A 38 6.95 -7.16 -6.77
C MET A 38 5.89 -8.05 -6.12
N ASN A 39 6.02 -8.24 -4.80
CA ASN A 39 4.98 -8.79 -3.95
C ASN A 39 4.27 -7.63 -3.25
N VAL A 40 3.01 -7.39 -3.63
CA VAL A 40 2.24 -6.25 -3.17
C VAL A 40 1.05 -6.75 -2.36
N GLY A 41 1.04 -6.43 -1.07
CA GLY A 41 -0.10 -6.72 -0.19
C GLY A 41 -1.03 -5.53 0.01
N ASN A 42 -0.49 -4.32 0.14
CA ASN A 42 -1.29 -3.11 0.32
C ASN A 42 -1.42 -2.36 -1.02
N PRO A 43 -2.64 -2.20 -1.58
CA PRO A 43 -2.84 -1.48 -2.83
C PRO A 43 -2.42 -0.02 -2.77
N ASP A 44 -2.54 0.66 -1.62
CA ASP A 44 -2.21 2.09 -1.50
C ASP A 44 -0.72 2.36 -1.73
N ARG A 45 0.14 1.42 -1.31
CA ARG A 45 1.60 1.50 -1.50
C ARG A 45 2.04 1.10 -2.90
N ALA A 46 1.17 0.52 -3.72
CA ALA A 46 1.53 0.11 -5.07
C ALA A 46 1.97 1.31 -5.93
N PHE A 47 1.40 2.50 -5.68
CA PHE A 47 1.78 3.73 -6.37
C PHE A 47 3.19 4.21 -6.01
N ASP A 48 3.59 4.09 -4.75
CA ASP A 48 4.94 4.45 -4.30
C ASP A 48 6.00 3.54 -4.95
N PHE A 49 5.68 2.25 -5.09
CA PHE A 49 6.59 1.27 -5.68
C PHE A 49 6.64 1.32 -7.22
N ALA A 50 5.67 1.94 -7.88
CA ALA A 50 5.69 2.13 -9.34
C ALA A 50 6.90 2.95 -9.81
N CYS A 51 7.46 3.79 -8.93
CA CYS A 51 8.66 4.58 -9.19
C CYS A 51 9.96 3.75 -9.22
N LEU A 52 9.95 2.50 -8.73
CA LEU A 52 11.10 1.60 -8.77
C LEU A 52 11.12 0.82 -10.08
N PRO A 53 12.29 0.55 -10.69
CA PRO A 53 12.36 -0.30 -11.86
C PRO A 53 11.97 -1.74 -11.50
N ASN A 54 10.82 -2.16 -12.02
CA ASN A 54 10.29 -3.50 -11.87
C ASN A 54 9.46 -3.86 -13.12
N GLU A 55 9.27 -5.16 -13.33
CA GLU A 55 8.49 -5.74 -14.43
C GLU A 55 7.03 -6.02 -14.01
N GLY A 56 6.53 -5.31 -13.00
CA GLY A 56 5.17 -5.40 -12.48
C GLY A 56 5.03 -6.18 -11.17
N VAL A 57 3.80 -6.63 -10.91
CA VAL A 57 3.42 -7.36 -9.69
C VAL A 57 3.32 -8.85 -9.97
N GLY A 58 4.17 -9.64 -9.30
CA GLY A 58 4.21 -11.10 -9.44
C GLY A 58 3.29 -11.81 -8.43
N LEU A 59 2.99 -11.17 -7.30
CA LEU A 59 2.05 -11.65 -6.30
C LEU A 59 1.29 -10.46 -5.71
N ALA A 60 -0.01 -10.39 -5.98
CA ALA A 60 -0.91 -9.46 -5.33
C ALA A 60 -1.64 -10.20 -4.22
N ARG A 61 -1.53 -9.75 -2.97
CA ARG A 61 -2.23 -10.38 -1.86
C ARG A 61 -3.55 -9.69 -1.58
N LEU A 62 -4.63 -10.48 -1.50
CA LEU A 62 -5.99 -9.98 -1.36
C LEU A 62 -6.42 -9.75 0.08
N GLU A 63 -5.68 -10.26 1.08
CA GLU A 63 -6.16 -10.25 2.46
C GLU A 63 -6.31 -8.83 3.02
N PHE A 64 -5.48 -7.89 2.57
CA PHE A 64 -5.61 -6.49 2.95
C PHE A 64 -6.87 -5.83 2.37
N ILE A 65 -7.28 -6.21 1.16
CA ILE A 65 -8.52 -5.71 0.55
C ILE A 65 -9.72 -6.24 1.34
N ILE A 66 -9.74 -7.54 1.65
CA ILE A 66 -10.82 -8.16 2.41
C ILE A 66 -10.91 -7.55 3.82
N ASN A 67 -9.78 -7.40 4.51
CA ASN A 67 -9.78 -6.94 5.90
C ASN A 67 -9.98 -5.42 6.06
N ARG A 68 -9.46 -4.58 5.15
CA ARG A 68 -9.59 -3.11 5.27
C ARG A 68 -10.71 -2.50 4.46
N MET A 69 -10.98 -2.99 3.24
CA MET A 69 -11.96 -2.36 2.35
C MET A 69 -13.34 -2.99 2.46
N ILE A 70 -13.41 -4.32 2.56
CA ILE A 70 -14.70 -5.03 2.70
C ILE A 70 -15.13 -5.05 4.15
N GLY A 71 -14.25 -5.48 5.08
CA GLY A 71 -14.50 -5.45 6.52
C GLY A 71 -15.62 -6.39 7.01
N VAL A 72 -16.29 -7.12 6.11
CA VAL A 72 -17.39 -8.05 6.38
C VAL A 72 -16.93 -9.48 6.16
N HIS A 73 -17.35 -10.39 7.05
CA HIS A 73 -17.04 -11.81 6.92
C HIS A 73 -17.68 -12.39 5.63
N PRO A 74 -16.94 -13.14 4.79
CA PRO A 74 -17.43 -13.62 3.49
C PRO A 74 -18.72 -14.46 3.56
N ARG A 75 -18.88 -15.24 4.64
CA ARG A 75 -20.10 -16.04 4.85
C ARG A 75 -21.35 -15.18 5.06
N ALA A 76 -21.21 -14.03 5.72
CA ALA A 76 -22.34 -13.12 5.93
C ALA A 76 -22.81 -12.49 4.60
N LEU A 77 -21.88 -12.29 3.65
CA LEU A 77 -22.20 -11.84 2.30
C LEU A 77 -22.88 -12.95 1.47
N LEU A 78 -22.46 -14.20 1.63
CA LEU A 78 -23.06 -15.35 0.92
C LEU A 78 -24.46 -15.69 1.44
N GLU A 79 -24.65 -15.66 2.75
CA GLU A 79 -25.89 -16.00 3.45
C GLU A 79 -26.69 -14.73 3.80
N PHE A 80 -26.58 -13.67 2.99
CA PHE A 80 -27.15 -12.34 3.30
C PHE A 80 -28.66 -12.40 3.62
N ALA A 81 -29.41 -13.18 2.85
CA ALA A 81 -30.86 -13.34 3.03
C ALA A 81 -31.24 -13.99 4.37
N ASP A 82 -30.34 -14.80 4.94
CA ASP A 82 -30.55 -15.53 6.20
C ASP A 82 -29.96 -14.79 7.41
N GLN A 83 -29.35 -13.61 7.21
CA GLN A 83 -28.83 -12.78 8.29
C GLN A 83 -29.95 -12.04 9.03
N ASP A 84 -29.73 -11.75 10.31
CA ASP A 84 -30.67 -10.95 11.09
C ASP A 84 -30.84 -9.53 10.50
N PRO A 85 -32.04 -8.91 10.61
CA PRO A 85 -32.30 -7.57 10.07
C PRO A 85 -31.29 -6.47 10.44
N PRO A 86 -30.75 -6.39 11.68
CA PRO A 86 -29.71 -5.40 11.99
C PRO A 86 -28.41 -5.65 11.22
N LEU A 87 -28.01 -6.90 11.03
CA LEU A 87 -26.79 -7.24 10.27
C LEU A 87 -26.97 -6.99 8.77
N GLN A 88 -28.16 -7.23 8.22
CA GLN A 88 -28.47 -6.87 6.83
C GLN A 88 -28.35 -5.37 6.57
N ASN A 89 -28.71 -4.52 7.55
CA ASN A 89 -28.57 -3.07 7.44
C ASN A 89 -27.13 -2.59 7.58
N GLU A 90 -26.27 -3.33 8.29
CA GLU A 90 -24.85 -2.98 8.45
C GLU A 90 -24.00 -3.35 7.22
N ILE A 91 -24.40 -4.40 6.50
CA ILE A 91 -23.74 -4.85 5.27
C ILE A 91 -24.13 -4.00 4.03
N ARG A 92 -25.29 -3.32 4.08
CA ARG A 92 -25.92 -2.65 2.94
C ARG A 92 -25.53 -1.19 2.80
#